data_AF-A0A7W6IQ07-F1
#
_entry.id   AF-A0A7W6IQ07-F1
#
_cell.length_a   1.000
_cell.length_b   1.000
_cell.length_c   1.000
_cell.angle_alpha   90.00
_cell.angle_beta   90.00
_cell.angle_gamma   90.00
#
_symmetry.space_group_name_H-M   'P 1'
#
loop_
_entity.id
_entity.type
_entity.pdbx_description
1 polymer ?
#
loop_
_entity_poly.entity_id
_entity_poly.type
_entity_poly.pdbx_seq_one_letter_code
_entity_poly.pdbx_strand_id
1 'polypeptide(L)' 'MSEQSSLQIKLRRTGGVGANTNWHWEVQDASGSVLKTGSAVGPEHKAFATARIAKEKLEAAGK' A
#
# COMPACT_ATOMS: atom_id res chain seq x y z
N MET A 1 -11.41 15.02 16.86
CA MET A 1 -10.01 15.15 16.43
C MET A 1 -9.60 13.84 15.80
N SER A 2 -8.95 13.94 14.64
CA SER A 2 -8.76 12.90 13.65
C SER A 2 -8.28 11.56 14.22
N GLU A 3 -9.06 10.49 13.96
CA GLU A 3 -8.52 9.14 13.94
C GLU A 3 -7.34 9.17 12.97
N GLN A 4 -6.12 9.28 13.51
CA GLN A 4 -4.90 8.98 12.79
C GLN A 4 -5.00 7.50 12.48
N SER A 5 -5.70 7.18 11.39
CA SER A 5 -5.39 6.14 10.43
C SER A 5 -4.04 5.49 10.70
N SER A 6 -4.02 4.55 11.64
CA SER A 6 -2.83 3.85 12.13
C SER A 6 -2.16 3.03 11.03
N LEU A 7 -2.79 2.96 9.86
CA LEU A 7 -2.33 2.19 8.73
C LEU A 7 -1.24 2.94 7.96
N GLN A 8 -0.11 2.28 7.77
CA GLN A 8 1.03 2.76 7.00
C GLN A 8 1.11 2.01 5.68
N ILE A 9 1.52 2.71 4.61
CA ILE A 9 1.76 2.10 3.30
C ILE A 9 3.26 2.00 3.12
N LYS A 10 3.74 0.78 2.87
CA LYS A 10 5.14 0.49 2.54
C LYS A 10 5.21 0.04 1.09
N LEU A 11 6.10 0.67 0.32
CA LEU A 11 6.38 0.31 -1.06
C LEU A 11 7.78 -0.27 -1.16
N ARG A 12 7.90 -1.36 -1.92
CA ARG A 12 9.17 -1.99 -2.24
C ARG A 12 9.19 -2.32 -3.72
N ARG A 13 10.18 -1.82 -4.44
CA ARG A 13 10.45 -2.28 -5.79
C ARG A 13 10.96 -3.71 -5.74
N THR A 14 10.23 -4.66 -6.33
CA THR A 14 10.58 -6.09 -6.31
C THR A 14 11.30 -6.55 -7.57
N GLY A 15 11.20 -5.81 -8.67
CA GLY A 15 11.95 -6.13 -9.88
C GLY A 15 11.56 -5.26 -11.06
N GLY A 16 12.27 -5.43 -12.18
CA GLY A 16 12.03 -4.70 -13.42
C GLY A 16 12.59 -3.28 -13.44
N VAL A 17 12.82 -2.78 -14.65
CA VAL A 17 13.32 -1.43 -14.93
C VAL A 17 12.43 -0.81 -16.01
N GLY A 18 12.09 0.47 -15.86
CA GLY A 18 11.23 1.18 -16.82
C GLY A 18 9.77 0.72 -16.76
N ALA A 19 9.16 0.46 -17.92
CA ALA A 19 7.75 0.09 -18.04
C ALA A 19 7.37 -1.24 -17.34
N ASN A 20 8.35 -2.11 -17.11
CA ASN A 20 8.16 -3.40 -16.43
C ASN A 20 8.51 -3.35 -14.94
N THR A 21 8.68 -2.16 -14.36
CA THR A 21 8.97 -2.02 -12.93
C THR A 21 7.79 -2.59 -12.14
N ASN A 22 8.04 -3.58 -11.30
CA ASN A 22 7.07 -4.15 -10.40
C ASN A 22 7.30 -3.61 -8.99
N TRP A 23 6.24 -3.11 -8.40
CA TRP A 23 6.20 -2.58 -7.05
C TRP A 23 5.34 -3.49 -6.20
N HIS A 24 5.92 -4.02 -5.14
CA HIS A 24 5.16 -4.62 -4.06
C HIS A 24 4.76 -3.53 -3.08
N TRP A 25 3.52 -3.58 -2.63
CA TRP A 25 3.00 -2.67 -1.62
C TRP A 25 2.39 -3.47 -0.48
N GLU A 26 2.51 -2.91 0.71
CA GLU A 26 2.00 -3.48 1.96
C GLU A 26 1.27 -2.37 2.72
N VAL A 27 0.10 -2.69 3.25
CA VAL A 27 -0.61 -1.89 4.25
C VAL A 27 -0.35 -2.54 5.59
N GLN A 28 0.37 -1.84 6.45
CA GLN A 28 0.72 -2.27 7.79
C GLN A 28 -0.13 -1.48 8.79
N ASP A 29 -0.42 -2.05 9.95
CA ASP A 29 -0.99 -1.29 11.06
C ASP A 29 0.10 -0.53 11.85
N ALA A 30 -0.29 0.16 12.92
CA ALA A 30 0.65 0.90 13.77
C ALA A 30 1.63 0.00 14.54
N SER A 31 1.33 -1.30 14.67
CA SER A 31 2.22 -2.29 15.26
C SER A 31 3.25 -2.84 14.26
N GLY A 32 3.13 -2.47 12.98
CA GLY A 32 3.94 -3.01 11.88
C GLY A 32 3.42 -4.34 11.34
N SER A 33 2.23 -4.78 11.75
CA SER A 33 1.62 -6.02 11.24
C SER A 33 1.03 -5.76 9.86
N VAL A 34 1.38 -6.61 8.90
CA VAL A 34 0.89 -6.51 7.52
C VAL A 34 -0.57 -6.96 7.46
N LEU A 35 -1.49 -6.02 7.23
CA LEU A 35 -2.92 -6.30 7.08
C LEU A 35 -3.28 -6.70 5.66
N LYS A 36 -2.58 -6.13 4.67
CA LYS A 36 -2.84 -6.38 3.26
C LYS A 36 -1.61 -6.12 2.42
N THR A 37 -1.43 -6.89 1.36
CA THR A 37 -0.36 -6.68 0.39
C THR A 37 -0.88 -6.78 -1.03
N GLY A 38 -0.07 -6.35 -1.98
CA GLY A 38 -0.29 -6.57 -3.39
C GLY A 38 0.91 -6.15 -4.22
N SER A 39 0.78 -6.28 -5.53
CA SER A 39 1.80 -5.85 -6.48
C SER A 39 1.17 -5.06 -7.61
N ALA A 40 1.91 -4.09 -8.14
CA ALA A 40 1.51 -3.30 -9.29
C ALA A 40 2.70 -3.10 -10.23
N VAL A 41 2.48 -3.39 -11.51
CA VAL A 41 3.44 -3.14 -12.57
C VAL A 41 3.26 -1.72 -13.11
N GLY A 42 4.35 -0.98 -13.24
CA GLY A 42 4.42 0.37 -13.74
C GLY A 42 5.13 1.35 -12.78
N PRO A 43 4.84 2.66 -12.89
CA PRO A 43 5.43 3.69 -12.04
C PRO A 43 5.03 3.56 -10.56
N GLU A 44 5.90 4.03 -9.66
CA GLU A 44 5.69 3.99 -8.20
C GLU A 44 4.34 4.58 -7.76
N HIS A 45 3.94 5.71 -8.33
CA HIS A 45 2.69 6.38 -7.97
C HIS A 45 1.43 5.53 -8.25
N LYS A 46 1.46 4.64 -9.26
CA LYS A 46 0.34 3.71 -9.52
C LYS A 46 0.25 2.64 -8.43
N ALA A 47 1.39 2.14 -7.99
CA ALA A 47 1.46 1.19 -6.89
C ALA A 47 0.99 1.84 -5.58
N PHE A 48 1.42 3.08 -5.31
CA PHE A 48 0.95 3.85 -4.17
C PHE A 48 -0.56 4.10 -4.21
N ALA A 49 -1.11 4.51 -5.35
CA ALA A 49 -2.56 4.74 -5.50
C ALA A 49 -3.36 3.47 -5.21
N THR A 50 -2.88 2.31 -5.65
CA THR A 50 -3.50 1.01 -5.37
C THR A 50 -3.45 0.67 -3.88
N ALA A 51 -2.28 0.84 -3.26
CA ALA A 51 -2.10 0.63 -1.83
C ALA A 51 -2.95 1.58 -0.98
N ARG A 52 -3.12 2.83 -1.44
CA ARG A 52 -3.98 3.83 -0.80
C ARG A 52 -5.44 3.43 -0.85
N ILE A 53 -5.96 3.02 -2.00
CA ILE A 53 -7.34 2.51 -2.11
C ILE A 53 -7.55 1.30 -1.19
N ALA A 54 -6.55 0.41 -1.11
CA ALA A 54 -6.59 -0.74 -0.23
C ALA A 54 -6.62 -0.32 1.26
N LYS A 55 -5.80 0.66 1.65
CA LYS A 55 -5.81 1.28 2.98
C LYS A 55 -7.18 1.89 3.27
N GLU A 56 -7.69 2.76 2.40
CA GLU A 56 -8.98 3.44 2.60
C GLU A 56 -10.13 2.44 2.74
N LYS A 57 -10.12 1.34 1.98
CA LYS A 57 -11.11 0.25 2.14
C LYS A 57 -10.98 -0.48 3.47
N LEU A 58 -9.76 -0.69 3.98
CA LEU A 58 -9.54 -1.29 5.29
C LEU A 58 -10.03 -0.37 6.40
N GLU A 59 -9.79 0.93 6.28
CA GLU A 59 -10.26 1.94 7.24
C GLU A 59 -11.78 2.03 7.25
N ALA A 60 -12.41 1.96 6.07
CA ALA A 60 -13.87 1.93 5.95
C ALA A 60 -14.49 0.62 6.46
N ALA A 61 -13.79 -0.51 6.37
CA ALA A 61 -14.28 -1.81 6.84
C ALA A 61 -14.08 -2.04 8.35
N GLY A 62 -13.15 -1.32 8.97
CA GLY A 62 -12.88 -1.35 10.41
C GLY A 62 -13.75 -0.39 11.23
N LYS A 63 -14.65 0.36 10.59
CA LYS A 63 -15.59 1.30 11.22
C LYS A 63 -17.00 0.74 11.21
#